data_AF-A0A957ZHB3-F1
#
_entry.id   AF-A0A957ZHB3-F1
#
_cell.length_a   1.000
_cell.length_b   1.000
_cell.length_c   1.000
_cell.angle_alpha   90.00
_cell.angle_beta   90.00
_cell.angle_gamma   90.00
#
_symmetry.space_group_name_H-M   'P 1'
#
loop_
_entity.id
_entity.type
_entity.pdbx_description
1 polymer ?
#
loop_
_entity_poly.entity_id
_entity_poly.type
_entity_poly.pdbx_seq_one_letter_code
_entity_poly.pdbx_strand_id
1 'polypeptide(L)'
;ALPDQLRDPGSFASRLRHLLDLRRRYRIYESRQLAVPAVQAPGLLVMVHALPDGLGTEVTAINFGAGPVDEAVRLEGVGAGILQELL
;
A
#
# COMPACT_ATOMS: atom_id res chain seq x y z
N ALA A 1 18.46 -10.25 17.73
CA ALA A 1 17.16 -10.50 18.41
C ALA A 1 16.18 -9.37 18.12
N LEU A 2 14.92 -9.44 18.56
CA LEU A 2 13.95 -8.35 18.35
C LEU A 2 14.45 -6.98 18.87
N PRO A 3 15.08 -6.86 20.06
CA PRO A 3 15.63 -5.58 20.51
C PRO A 3 16.67 -4.98 19.55
N ASP A 4 17.49 -5.81 18.92
CA ASP A 4 18.49 -5.34 17.95
C ASP A 4 17.82 -4.87 16.65
N GLN A 5 16.81 -5.62 16.17
CA GLN A 5 16.04 -5.20 15.00
C GLN A 5 15.35 -3.85 15.23
N LEU A 6 14.77 -3.61 16.41
CA LEU A 6 14.11 -2.35 16.72
C LEU A 6 15.06 -1.14 16.82
N ARG A 7 16.38 -1.36 16.94
CA ARG A 7 17.40 -0.31 16.88
C ARG A 7 17.87 -0.01 15.46
N ASP A 8 17.72 -0.94 14.53
CA ASP A 8 18.04 -0.78 13.11
C ASP A 8 16.81 -0.35 12.32
N PRO A 9 16.76 0.88 11.77
CA PRO A 9 15.63 1.36 10.97
C PRO A 9 15.37 0.53 9.70
N GLY A 10 16.38 -0.12 9.13
CA GLY A 10 16.26 -0.94 7.92
C GLY A 10 15.78 -2.37 8.18
N SER A 11 15.70 -2.78 9.44
CA SER A 11 15.32 -4.14 9.81
C SER A 11 13.89 -4.48 9.42
N PHE A 12 13.59 -5.78 9.36
CA PHE A 12 12.23 -6.25 9.14
C PHE A 12 11.27 -5.76 10.23
N ALA A 13 11.63 -5.90 11.50
CA ALA A 13 10.75 -5.48 12.60
C ALA A 13 10.46 -3.97 12.60
N SER A 14 11.46 -3.13 12.28
CA SER A 14 11.27 -1.68 12.19
C SER A 14 10.35 -1.28 11.04
N ARG A 15 10.51 -1.90 9.86
CA ARG A 15 9.61 -1.68 8.71
C ARG A 15 8.19 -2.20 8.98
N LEU A 16 8.06 -3.36 9.63
CA LEU A 16 6.75 -3.87 10.05
C LEU A 16 6.07 -2.94 11.06
N ARG A 17 6.81 -2.39 12.02
CA ARG A 17 6.27 -1.38 12.95
C ARG A 17 5.73 -0.17 12.21
N HIS A 18 6.49 0.37 11.24
CA HIS A 18 6.04 1.48 10.40
C HIS A 18 4.74 1.15 9.63
N LEU A 19 4.67 -0.03 9.01
CA LEU A 19 3.45 -0.52 8.35
C LEU A 19 2.24 -0.59 9.31
N LEU A 20 2.45 -1.08 10.53
CA LEU A 20 1.40 -1.16 11.56
C LEU A 20 0.98 0.22 12.06
N ASP A 21 1.89 1.19 12.11
CA ASP A 21 1.60 2.58 12.46
C ASP A 21 0.76 3.26 11.37
N LEU A 22 1.11 3.07 10.10
CA LEU A 22 0.32 3.56 8.96
C LEU A 22 -1.07 2.94 8.92
N ARG A 23 -1.18 1.62 9.09
CA ARG A 23 -2.47 0.89 9.13
C ARG A 23 -3.41 1.48 10.18
N ARG A 24 -2.88 1.86 11.35
CA ARG A 24 -3.64 2.50 12.42
C ARG A 24 -3.99 3.95 12.09
N ARG A 25 -3.01 4.75 11.67
CA ARG A 25 -3.17 6.19 11.40
C ARG A 25 -4.22 6.45 10.32
N TYR A 26 -4.21 5.68 9.24
CA TYR A 26 -5.14 5.83 8.12
C TYR A 26 -6.37 4.91 8.22
N ARG A 27 -6.48 4.12 9.30
CA ARG A 27 -7.57 3.15 9.51
C ARG A 27 -7.81 2.25 8.30
N ILE A 28 -6.72 1.78 7.68
CA ILE A 28 -6.76 0.94 6.47
C ILE A 28 -7.60 -0.34 6.72
N TYR A 29 -7.63 -0.83 7.95
CA TYR A 29 -8.42 -2.01 8.35
C TYR A 29 -9.94 -1.80 8.28
N GLU A 30 -10.43 -0.56 8.22
CA GLU A 30 -11.85 -0.22 8.06
C GLU A 30 -12.18 0.19 6.62
N SER A 31 -11.20 0.13 5.73
CA SER A 31 -11.37 0.57 4.35
C SER A 31 -12.29 -0.36 3.58
N ARG A 32 -12.99 0.21 2.59
CA ARG A 32 -13.84 -0.55 1.66
C ARG A 32 -13.10 -0.75 0.35
N GLN A 33 -12.95 -2.00 -0.09
CA GLN A 33 -12.41 -2.30 -1.41
C GLN A 33 -13.31 -1.68 -2.50
N LEU A 34 -12.70 -0.85 -3.36
CA LEU A 34 -13.37 -0.23 -4.50
C LEU A 34 -13.13 -1.00 -5.78
N ALA A 35 -11.86 -1.34 -6.05
CA ALA A 35 -11.47 -1.99 -7.29
C ALA A 35 -10.21 -2.84 -7.10
N VAL A 36 -10.10 -3.86 -7.96
CA VAL A 36 -8.87 -4.60 -8.24
C VAL A 36 -8.61 -4.43 -9.74
N PRO A 37 -7.87 -3.38 -10.15
CA PRO A 37 -7.65 -3.09 -11.57
C PRO A 37 -6.97 -4.27 -12.28
N ALA A 38 -7.32 -4.46 -13.55
CA ALA A 38 -6.59 -5.39 -14.40
C ALA A 38 -5.16 -4.90 -14.62
N VAL A 39 -4.21 -5.85 -14.62
CA VAL A 39 -2.79 -5.61 -14.86
C VAL A 39 -2.28 -6.56 -15.95
N GLN A 40 -1.18 -6.19 -16.59
CA GLN A 40 -0.51 -6.96 -17.63
C GLN A 40 0.55 -7.89 -17.03
N ALA A 41 1.30 -7.41 -16.03
CA ALA A 41 2.31 -8.18 -15.33
C ALA A 41 1.67 -9.23 -14.40
N PRO A 42 1.89 -10.55 -14.61
CA PRO A 42 1.23 -11.59 -13.82
C PRO A 42 1.58 -11.59 -12.33
N GLY A 43 2.72 -11.00 -11.96
CA GLY A 43 3.17 -10.86 -10.58
C GLY A 43 2.71 -9.57 -9.90
N LEU A 44 2.06 -8.65 -10.62
CA LEU A 44 1.59 -7.39 -10.06
C LEU A 44 0.19 -7.55 -9.46
N LEU A 45 -0.03 -7.01 -8.27
CA LEU A 45 -1.34 -6.86 -7.66
C LEU A 45 -1.57 -5.38 -7.36
N VAL A 46 -2.67 -4.82 -7.87
CA VAL A 46 -3.12 -3.48 -7.50
C VAL A 46 -4.49 -3.58 -6.84
N MET A 47 -4.65 -2.93 -5.69
CA MET A 47 -5.91 -2.83 -4.96
C MET A 47 -6.19 -1.37 -4.62
N VAL A 48 -7.44 -0.95 -4.80
CA VAL A 48 -7.89 0.41 -4.49
C VAL A 48 -8.96 0.36 -3.41
N HIS A 49 -8.76 1.11 -2.33
CA HIS A 49 -9.67 1.18 -1.19
C HIS A 49 -10.13 2.61 -0.91
N ALA A 50 -11.38 2.77 -0.46
CA ALA A 50 -11.85 3.98 0.19
C ALA A 50 -11.52 3.91 1.67
N LEU A 51 -10.74 4.87 2.17
CA LEU A 51 -10.50 5.03 3.59
C LEU A 51 -11.75 5.61 4.27
N PRO A 52 -12.01 5.27 5.56
CA PRO A 52 -13.20 5.75 6.26
C PRO A 52 -13.18 7.27 6.45
N ASP A 53 -14.36 7.84 6.73
CA ASP A 53 -14.55 9.24 7.15
C ASP A 53 -13.90 10.28 6.22
N GLY A 54 -13.82 9.99 4.92
CA GLY A 54 -13.28 10.92 3.93
C GLY A 54 -11.76 11.08 3.96
N LEU A 55 -11.02 10.15 4.58
CA LEU A 55 -9.55 10.15 4.60
C LEU A 55 -8.91 9.95 3.22
N GLY A 56 -9.71 9.68 2.18
CA GLY A 56 -9.28 9.60 0.79
C GLY A 56 -9.25 8.18 0.26
N THR A 57 -8.39 7.97 -0.74
CA THR A 57 -8.21 6.69 -1.43
C THR A 57 -6.83 6.13 -1.10
N GLU A 58 -6.78 4.86 -0.75
CA GLU A 58 -5.54 4.10 -0.61
C GLU A 58 -5.35 3.20 -1.83
N VAL A 59 -4.11 3.11 -2.31
CA VAL A 59 -3.73 2.26 -3.43
C VAL A 59 -2.55 1.40 -3.00
N THR A 60 -2.77 0.09 -2.95
CA THR A 60 -1.71 -0.89 -2.71
C THR A 60 -1.26 -1.44 -4.05
N ALA A 61 0.02 -1.30 -4.39
CA ALA A 61 0.66 -1.94 -5.54
C ALA A 61 1.79 -2.87 -5.05
N ILE A 62 1.66 -4.17 -5.28
CA ILE A 62 2.63 -5.17 -4.82
C ILE A 62 3.10 -6.00 -6.01
N ASN A 63 4.41 -6.05 -6.20
CA ASN A 63 5.06 -6.99 -7.10
C ASN A 63 5.43 -8.27 -6.34
N PHE A 64 4.67 -9.35 -6.56
CA PHE A 64 4.95 -10.71 -6.08
C PHE A 64 5.94 -11.47 -6.98
N GLY A 65 6.32 -10.90 -8.12
CA GLY A 65 7.32 -11.45 -9.01
C GLY A 65 8.75 -11.23 -8.52
N ALA A 66 9.70 -11.91 -9.16
CA ALA A 66 11.13 -11.78 -8.86
C ALA A 66 11.85 -10.68 -9.66
N GLY A 67 11.22 -10.16 -10.72
CA GLY A 67 11.77 -9.12 -11.60
C GLY A 67 11.09 -7.78 -11.41
N PRO A 68 11.75 -6.66 -11.77
CA PRO A 68 11.12 -5.34 -11.75
C PRO A 68 9.93 -5.30 -12.72
N VAL A 69 8.93 -4.48 -12.38
CA VAL A 69 7.73 -4.25 -13.19
C VAL A 69 7.61 -2.75 -13.45
N ASP A 70 7.39 -2.39 -14.71
CA ASP A 70 7.05 -1.04 -15.14
C ASP A 70 5.75 -1.14 -15.96
N GLU A 71 4.65 -0.66 -15.38
CA GLU A 71 3.32 -0.76 -15.97
C GLU A 71 2.46 0.44 -15.57
N ALA A 72 1.73 1.01 -16.54
CA ALA A 72 0.72 2.02 -16.29
C ALA A 72 -0.64 1.37 -15.99
N VAL A 73 -1.11 1.53 -14.75
CA VAL A 73 -2.42 1.01 -14.30
C VAL A 73 -3.41 2.16 -14.20
N ARG A 74 -4.57 2.04 -14.86
CA ARG A 74 -5.65 3.02 -14.77
C ARG A 74 -6.53 2.73 -13.56
N LEU A 75 -6.70 3.72 -12.69
CA LEU A 75 -7.59 3.65 -11.53
C LEU A 75 -8.94 4.29 -11.88
N GLU A 76 -10.01 3.50 -11.86
CA GLU A 76 -11.36 4.01 -12.10
C GLU A 76 -12.00 4.52 -10.81
N GLY A 77 -12.79 5.59 -10.90
CA GLY A 77 -13.52 6.13 -9.76
C GLY A 77 -12.67 6.82 -8.69
N VAL A 78 -11.38 7.05 -8.95
CA VAL A 78 -10.49 7.81 -8.07
C VAL A 78 -10.45 9.26 -8.55
N GLY A 79 -10.78 10.20 -7.65
CA GLY A 79 -10.74 11.64 -7.95
C GLY A 79 -9.31 12.16 -8.12
N ALA A 80 -9.15 13.25 -8.86
CA ALA A 80 -7.87 13.96 -8.93
C ALA A 80 -7.47 14.47 -7.53
N GLY A 81 -6.20 14.35 -7.19
CA GLY A 81 -5.70 14.72 -5.87
C GLY A 81 -4.18 14.63 -5.77
N ILE A 82 -3.67 14.81 -4.56
CA ILE A 82 -2.24 14.66 -4.26
C ILE A 82 -1.96 13.18 -4.00
N LEU A 83 -0.97 12.64 -4.69
CA LEU A 83 -0.44 11.32 -4.41
C LEU A 83 0.70 11.43 -3.39
N GLN A 84 0.65 10.59 -2.38
CA GLN A 84 1.69 10.46 -1.37
C GLN A 84 2.11 9.01 -1.24
N GLU A 85 3.39 8.73 -1.43
CA GLU A 85 3.99 7.44 -1.13
C GLU A 85 4.22 7.30 0.38
N LEU A 86 3.76 6.19 0.95
CA LEU A 86 3.82 5.96 2.40
C LEU A 86 4.86 4.89 2.81
N LEU A 87 5.36 4.11 1.85
CA LEU A 87 6.23 2.94 2.06
C LEU A 87 7.58 3.07 1.36
#